data_AF-A0A9L0IIL3-F1
#
_entry.id   AF-A0A9L0IIL3-F1
#
_cell.length_a   1.000
_cell.length_b   1.000
_cell.length_c   1.000
_cell.angle_alpha   90.00
_cell.angle_beta   90.00
_cell.angle_gamma   90.00
#
_symmetry.space_group_name_H-M   'P 1'
#
loop_
_entity.id
_entity.type
_entity.pdbx_description
1 polymer ?
#
loop_
_entity_poly.entity_id
_entity_poly.type
_entity_poly.pdbx_seq_one_letter_code
_entity_poly.pdbx_strand_id
1 'polypeptide(L)'
;MAAFYGADLQNHILTLMSVAARIYKHPSIRNSINLMVVKVLIVEDEQWGPEVSDNGGLTLRNFCNWQRRFNQPSDRHPEHFDTAILLTRQNFCGKEGMCDTLGVADIGTICDPNKSCSVIEDEGLQAAYTLAHELGHVLSMPHDDSKPCTRLFGPMDKHHMMAPLFIHLNKTLPWSPCSAMYLTELLDGGHGRRPSGFPLLLLPAARLDSALRPP
;
A
#
# COMPACT_ATOMS: atom_id res chain seq x y z
N MET A 1 2.54 -11.48 -12.97
CA MET A 1 1.56 -10.44 -13.35
C MET A 1 1.45 -10.27 -14.87
N ALA A 2 2.49 -9.78 -15.56
CA ALA A 2 2.46 -9.51 -17.01
C ALA A 2 2.06 -10.73 -17.86
N ALA A 3 2.68 -11.88 -17.62
CA ALA A 3 2.34 -13.12 -18.33
C ALA A 3 0.89 -13.59 -18.08
N PHE A 4 0.32 -13.29 -16.91
CA PHE A 4 -1.02 -13.76 -16.54
C PHE A 4 -2.14 -12.88 -17.10
N TYR A 5 -2.02 -11.56 -16.93
CA TYR A 5 -3.04 -10.61 -17.37
C TYR A 5 -2.85 -10.10 -18.81
N GLY A 6 -1.64 -10.21 -19.36
CA GLY A 6 -1.32 -9.71 -20.71
C GLY A 6 -1.76 -8.25 -20.90
N ALA A 7 -2.54 -8.01 -21.96
CA ALA A 7 -3.04 -6.69 -22.30
C ALA A 7 -3.96 -6.05 -21.24
N ASP A 8 -4.61 -6.87 -20.41
CA ASP A 8 -5.54 -6.38 -19.37
C ASP A 8 -4.84 -5.98 -18.07
N LEU A 9 -3.52 -6.18 -17.95
CA LEU A 9 -2.77 -5.91 -16.72
C LEU A 9 -2.97 -4.47 -16.22
N GLN A 10 -2.88 -3.50 -17.12
CA GLN A 10 -3.02 -2.10 -16.74
C GLN A 10 -4.43 -1.79 -16.22
N ASN A 11 -5.46 -2.34 -16.86
CA ASN A 11 -6.85 -2.19 -16.41
C ASN A 11 -7.07 -2.86 -15.05
N HIS A 12 -6.48 -4.03 -14.83
CA HIS A 12 -6.51 -4.73 -13.55
C HIS A 12 -5.90 -3.86 -12.44
N ILE A 13 -4.67 -3.36 -12.62
CA ILE A 13 -3.97 -2.49 -11.65
C ILE A 13 -4.83 -1.26 -11.33
N LEU A 14 -5.34 -0.57 -12.34
CA LEU A 14 -6.16 0.63 -12.12
C LEU A 14 -7.48 0.31 -11.42
N THR A 15 -8.06 -0.87 -11.66
CA THR A 15 -9.27 -1.32 -10.96
C THR A 15 -8.99 -1.56 -9.48
N LEU A 16 -7.89 -2.26 -9.14
CA LEU A 16 -7.49 -2.48 -7.75
C LEU A 16 -7.28 -1.14 -7.02
N MET A 17 -6.53 -0.23 -7.64
CA MET A 17 -6.27 1.11 -7.09
C MET A 17 -7.54 1.93 -6.93
N SER A 18 -8.49 1.82 -7.87
CA SER A 18 -9.79 2.51 -7.78
C SER A 18 -10.64 2.02 -6.60
N VAL A 19 -10.68 0.71 -6.38
CA VAL A 19 -11.38 0.11 -5.23
C VAL A 19 -10.74 0.55 -3.91
N ALA A 20 -9.41 0.48 -3.80
CA ALA A 20 -8.68 0.95 -2.63
C ALA A 20 -8.92 2.46 -2.39
N ALA A 21 -8.85 3.29 -3.43
CA ALA A 21 -9.13 4.72 -3.34
C ALA A 21 -10.53 4.97 -2.77
N ARG A 22 -11.55 4.22 -3.22
CA ARG A 22 -12.92 4.33 -2.70
C ARG A 22 -13.03 3.94 -1.23
N ILE A 23 -12.27 2.94 -0.77
CA ILE A 23 -12.22 2.54 0.64
C ILE A 23 -11.66 3.68 1.52
N TYR A 24 -10.57 4.32 1.08
CA TYR A 24 -9.96 5.46 1.78
C TYR A 24 -10.82 6.73 1.79
N LYS A 25 -11.82 6.81 0.92
CA LYS A 25 -12.81 7.89 0.93
C LYS A 25 -13.91 7.72 1.98
N HIS A 26 -13.97 6.57 2.65
CA HIS A 26 -15.04 6.30 3.61
C HIS A 26 -14.88 7.17 4.88
N PRO A 27 -15.95 7.85 5.36
CA PRO A 27 -15.87 8.77 6.51
C PRO A 27 -15.36 8.18 7.81
N SER A 28 -15.44 6.84 7.97
CA SER A 28 -14.96 6.15 9.17
C SER A 28 -13.46 6.32 9.42
N ILE A 29 -12.66 6.65 8.39
CA ILE A 29 -11.22 6.91 8.52
C ILE A 29 -10.90 8.28 9.14
N ARG A 30 -11.92 9.15 9.26
CA ARG A 30 -11.89 10.49 9.88
C ARG A 30 -10.94 11.53 9.26
N ASN A 31 -10.18 11.16 8.24
CA ASN A 31 -9.26 12.05 7.53
C ASN A 31 -9.50 11.99 6.02
N SER A 32 -9.28 13.09 5.32
CA SER A 32 -9.42 13.12 3.86
C SER A 32 -8.16 12.58 3.19
N ILE A 33 -8.20 11.34 2.70
CA ILE A 33 -7.12 10.71 1.94
C ILE A 33 -7.51 10.58 0.47
N ASN A 34 -6.58 10.91 -0.43
CA ASN A 34 -6.81 10.94 -1.88
C ASN A 34 -5.81 10.06 -2.64
N LEU A 35 -6.01 8.75 -2.70
CA LEU A 35 -5.06 7.88 -3.42
C LEU A 35 -4.99 8.23 -4.91
N MET A 36 -3.77 8.49 -5.39
CA MET A 36 -3.49 8.83 -6.80
C MET A 36 -2.37 7.95 -7.34
N VAL A 37 -2.58 7.41 -8.55
CA VAL A 37 -1.54 6.67 -9.28
C VAL A 37 -0.79 7.66 -10.16
N VAL A 38 0.48 7.91 -9.85
CA VAL A 38 1.34 8.84 -10.61
C VAL A 38 2.24 8.12 -11.63
N LYS A 39 2.54 6.84 -11.39
CA LYS A 39 3.45 6.04 -12.22
C LYS A 39 3.07 4.56 -12.12
N VAL A 40 3.06 3.86 -13.25
CA VAL A 40 2.89 2.39 -13.33
C VAL A 40 4.08 1.83 -14.09
N LEU A 41 4.80 0.90 -13.47
CA LEU A 41 5.93 0.20 -14.08
C LEU A 41 5.56 -1.27 -14.24
N ILE A 42 5.66 -1.78 -15.47
CA ILE A 42 5.42 -3.18 -15.79
C ILE A 42 6.79 -3.82 -16.04
N VAL A 43 7.17 -4.76 -15.19
CA VAL A 43 8.37 -5.58 -15.36
C VAL A 43 7.97 -6.80 -16.19
N GLU A 44 8.37 -6.82 -17.46
CA GLU A 44 8.13 -7.98 -18.36
C GLU A 44 9.15 -9.09 -18.11
N ASP A 45 10.39 -8.72 -17.82
CA ASP A 45 11.50 -9.63 -17.56
C ASP A 45 12.01 -9.43 -16.14
N GLU A 46 11.91 -10.49 -15.34
CA GLU A 46 12.19 -10.51 -13.91
C GLU A 46 13.62 -10.08 -13.58
N GLN A 47 14.58 -10.23 -14.51
CA GLN A 47 15.97 -9.79 -14.31
C GLN A 47 16.09 -8.27 -14.07
N TRP A 48 15.14 -7.48 -14.57
CA TRP A 48 15.10 -6.02 -14.41
C TRP A 48 14.25 -5.57 -13.22
N GLY A 49 13.52 -6.49 -12.61
CA GLY A 49 12.67 -6.25 -11.45
C GLY A 49 13.41 -6.31 -10.12
N PRO A 50 12.71 -6.06 -9.01
CA PRO A 50 13.20 -6.47 -7.70
C PRO A 50 13.25 -8.00 -7.62
N GLU A 51 14.20 -8.54 -6.84
CA GLU A 51 14.19 -9.96 -6.50
C GLU A 51 13.00 -10.27 -5.59
N VAL A 52 12.15 -11.19 -6.04
CA VAL A 52 10.94 -11.65 -5.38
C VAL A 52 11.13 -13.10 -4.94
N SER A 53 10.88 -13.38 -3.67
CA SER A 53 10.91 -14.73 -3.10
C SER A 53 9.67 -15.02 -2.26
N ASP A 54 9.56 -16.25 -1.76
CA ASP A 54 8.54 -16.68 -0.81
C ASP A 54 8.64 -15.95 0.54
N ASN A 55 9.79 -15.38 0.87
CA ASN A 55 9.95 -14.55 2.06
C ASN A 55 9.47 -13.12 1.79
N GLY A 56 8.23 -12.82 2.17
CA GLY A 56 7.61 -11.50 1.96
C GLY A 56 8.42 -10.33 2.55
N GLY A 57 9.10 -10.51 3.69
CA GLY A 57 9.96 -9.49 4.28
C GLY A 57 11.24 -9.23 3.47
N LEU A 58 11.83 -10.27 2.90
CA LEU A 58 12.96 -10.14 1.98
C LEU A 58 12.53 -9.46 0.68
N THR A 59 11.40 -9.87 0.11
CA THR A 59 10.80 -9.26 -1.07
C THR A 59 10.51 -7.77 -0.85
N LEU A 60 9.92 -7.40 0.29
CA LEU A 60 9.68 -5.99 0.66
C LEU A 60 10.97 -5.18 0.69
N ARG A 61 12.03 -5.69 1.34
CA ARG A 61 13.34 -5.02 1.38
C ARG A 61 13.94 -4.84 0.00
N ASN A 62 13.89 -5.87 -0.84
CA ASN A 62 14.42 -5.84 -2.19
C ASN A 62 13.65 -4.84 -3.06
N PHE A 63 12.33 -4.84 -2.98
CA PHE A 63 11.47 -3.89 -3.67
C PHE A 63 11.70 -2.44 -3.23
N CYS A 64 11.76 -2.19 -1.92
CA CYS A 64 12.05 -0.87 -1.40
C CYS A 64 13.41 -0.33 -1.87
N ASN A 65 14.42 -1.19 -2.01
CA ASN A 65 15.70 -0.78 -2.57
C ASN A 65 15.61 -0.47 -4.07
N TRP A 66 14.84 -1.26 -4.82
CA TRP A 66 14.68 -1.14 -6.27
C TRP A 66 13.88 0.11 -6.67
N GLN A 67 12.75 0.39 -6.00
CA GLN A 67 11.85 1.49 -6.37
C GLN A 67 12.55 2.86 -6.30
N ARG A 68 13.52 3.03 -5.39
CA ARG A 68 14.22 4.31 -5.18
C ARG A 68 14.88 4.85 -6.45
N ARG A 69 15.30 3.96 -7.35
CA ARG A 69 15.93 4.32 -8.63
C ARG A 69 14.99 5.12 -9.54
N PHE A 70 13.68 5.01 -9.30
CA PHE A 70 12.63 5.65 -10.10
C PHE A 70 11.95 6.81 -9.36
N ASN A 71 12.29 7.05 -8.09
CA ASN A 71 11.73 8.15 -7.32
C ASN A 71 12.57 9.41 -7.47
N GLN A 72 11.90 10.53 -7.69
CA GLN A 72 12.56 11.80 -7.94
C GLN A 72 12.92 12.46 -6.59
N PRO A 73 14.08 13.11 -6.43
CA PRO A 73 14.45 13.67 -5.14
C PRO A 73 13.54 14.80 -4.63
N SER A 74 12.87 15.50 -5.54
CA SER A 74 11.98 16.61 -5.20
C SER A 74 10.51 16.19 -5.25
N ASP A 75 9.80 16.40 -4.14
CA ASP A 75 8.34 16.22 -4.04
C ASP A 75 7.54 17.04 -5.06
N ARG A 76 8.15 18.09 -5.64
CA ARG A 76 7.51 18.94 -6.65
C ARG A 76 7.57 18.34 -8.05
N HIS A 77 8.39 17.30 -8.25
CA HIS A 77 8.50 16.67 -9.55
C HIS A 77 7.24 15.82 -9.82
N PRO A 78 6.62 15.91 -11.01
CA PRO A 78 5.36 15.20 -11.30
C PRO A 78 5.48 13.67 -11.22
N GLU A 79 6.70 13.15 -11.41
CA GLU A 79 6.99 11.72 -11.26
C GLU A 79 7.50 11.29 -9.88
N HIS A 80 7.55 12.21 -8.92
CA HIS A 80 7.80 11.85 -7.53
C HIS A 80 6.59 11.05 -7.00
N PHE A 81 6.85 10.02 -6.19
CA PHE A 81 5.79 9.27 -5.51
C PHE A 81 6.11 9.10 -4.03
N ASP A 82 5.05 9.10 -3.22
CA ASP A 82 5.16 9.09 -1.76
C ASP A 82 5.29 7.67 -1.21
N THR A 83 4.71 6.71 -1.92
CA THR A 83 4.81 5.29 -1.61
C THR A 83 4.82 4.47 -2.89
N ALA A 84 5.44 3.29 -2.83
CA ALA A 84 5.50 2.33 -3.93
C ALA A 84 4.80 1.02 -3.56
N ILE A 85 4.11 0.42 -4.52
CA ILE A 85 3.36 -0.83 -4.32
C ILE A 85 3.83 -1.84 -5.36
N LEU A 86 4.30 -3.01 -4.91
CA LEU A 86 4.60 -4.14 -5.78
C LEU A 86 3.41 -5.09 -5.78
N LEU A 87 2.86 -5.36 -6.96
CA LEU A 87 1.90 -6.43 -7.17
C LEU A 87 2.64 -7.64 -7.75
N THR A 88 2.55 -8.79 -7.10
CA THR A 88 3.18 -10.03 -7.54
C THR A 88 2.19 -11.18 -7.46
N ARG A 89 2.43 -12.24 -8.24
CA ARG A 89 1.69 -13.52 -8.11
C ARG A 89 2.53 -14.59 -7.40
N GLN A 90 3.65 -14.19 -6.81
CA GLN A 90 4.45 -15.04 -5.94
C GLN A 90 3.71 -15.21 -4.61
N ASN A 91 3.57 -16.47 -4.17
CA ASN A 91 3.01 -16.80 -2.87
C ASN A 91 4.05 -16.53 -1.77
N PHE A 92 3.65 -15.79 -0.72
CA PHE A 92 4.51 -15.52 0.42
C PHE A 92 4.27 -16.52 1.56
N CYS A 93 5.35 -17.16 2.01
CA CYS A 93 5.33 -18.14 3.09
C CYS A 93 6.14 -17.64 4.29
N GLY A 94 5.53 -17.70 5.47
CA GLY A 94 6.16 -17.37 6.73
C GLY A 94 7.13 -18.46 7.22
N LYS A 95 7.79 -18.18 8.35
CA LYS A 95 8.51 -19.21 9.10
C LYS A 95 7.49 -20.26 9.54
N GLU A 96 7.79 -21.54 9.31
CA GLU A 96 6.89 -22.71 9.49
C GLU A 96 6.03 -23.10 8.27
N GLY A 97 6.18 -22.43 7.12
CA GLY A 97 5.54 -22.86 5.87
C GLY A 97 4.04 -22.52 5.77
N MET A 98 3.53 -21.69 6.68
CA MET A 98 2.20 -21.09 6.55
C MET A 98 2.27 -19.95 5.54
N CYS A 99 1.45 -20.03 4.49
CA CYS A 99 1.45 -19.05 3.39
C CYS A 99 0.13 -18.26 3.36
N ASP A 100 -0.34 -17.84 4.54
CA ASP A 100 -1.58 -17.06 4.69
C ASP A 100 -1.33 -15.54 4.57
N THR A 101 -0.09 -15.13 4.29
CA THR A 101 0.31 -13.73 4.20
C THR A 101 0.15 -13.23 2.78
N LEU A 102 -0.89 -12.44 2.53
CA LEU A 102 -1.16 -11.87 1.21
C LEU A 102 -0.46 -10.53 0.97
N GLY A 103 0.15 -9.93 1.98
CA GLY A 103 0.81 -8.64 1.87
C GLY A 103 1.79 -8.36 3.00
N VAL A 104 2.75 -7.47 2.73
CA VAL A 104 3.72 -7.01 3.74
C VAL A 104 4.06 -5.53 3.50
N ALA A 105 4.08 -4.75 4.57
CA ALA A 105 4.56 -3.37 4.62
C ALA A 105 5.21 -3.04 5.97
N ASP A 106 6.04 -2.00 5.98
CA ASP A 106 6.51 -1.40 7.22
C ASP A 106 5.47 -0.41 7.78
N ILE A 107 5.38 -0.29 9.11
CA ILE A 107 4.41 0.59 9.76
C ILE A 107 4.94 2.03 9.87
N GLY A 108 4.15 3.01 9.44
CA GLY A 108 4.39 4.44 9.66
C GLY A 108 5.53 5.02 8.82
N THR A 109 5.75 4.47 7.63
CA THR A 109 6.90 4.79 6.78
C THR A 109 6.57 5.68 5.59
N ILE A 110 5.35 6.22 5.48
CA ILE A 110 4.90 6.99 4.30
C ILE A 110 5.85 8.13 3.87
N CYS A 111 6.58 8.74 4.81
CA CYS A 111 7.53 9.81 4.53
C CYS A 111 9.01 9.36 4.54
N ASP A 112 9.29 8.07 4.75
CA ASP A 112 10.64 7.50 4.61
C ASP A 112 10.80 6.95 3.19
N PRO A 113 11.57 7.61 2.30
CA PRO A 113 11.73 7.18 0.92
C PRO A 113 12.42 5.80 0.79
N ASN A 114 13.03 5.29 1.86
CA ASN A 114 13.66 3.97 1.87
C ASN A 114 12.72 2.85 2.30
N LYS A 115 11.58 3.17 2.91
CA LYS A 115 10.68 2.20 3.53
C LYS A 115 9.20 2.40 3.21
N SER A 116 8.85 3.48 2.52
CA SER A 116 7.48 3.73 2.04
C SER A 116 7.15 2.80 0.88
N CYS A 117 6.99 1.51 1.18
CA CYS A 117 6.63 0.51 0.19
C CYS A 117 5.78 -0.60 0.79
N SER A 118 5.04 -1.26 -0.08
CA SER A 118 4.26 -2.45 0.24
C SER A 118 4.38 -3.49 -0.87
N VAL A 119 4.27 -4.76 -0.50
CA VAL A 119 4.23 -5.89 -1.43
C VAL A 119 2.90 -6.60 -1.24
N ILE A 120 2.19 -6.86 -2.33
CA ILE A 120 0.87 -7.47 -2.34
C ILE A 120 0.94 -8.69 -3.26
N GLU A 121 0.57 -9.84 -2.71
CA GLU A 121 0.15 -10.99 -3.49
C GLU A 121 -1.19 -10.67 -4.13
N ASP A 122 -1.17 -10.56 -5.46
CA ASP A 122 -2.38 -10.42 -6.24
C ASP A 122 -3.11 -11.76 -6.25
N GLU A 123 -4.33 -11.81 -5.73
CA GLU A 123 -5.26 -12.95 -5.84
C GLU A 123 -6.48 -12.62 -6.70
N GLY A 124 -6.37 -11.61 -7.57
CA GLY A 124 -7.49 -11.05 -8.32
C GLY A 124 -8.08 -9.83 -7.63
N LEU A 125 -9.36 -9.53 -7.84
CA LEU A 125 -9.97 -8.26 -7.37
C LEU A 125 -9.95 -8.06 -5.85
N GLN A 126 -9.86 -9.14 -5.06
CA GLN A 126 -9.74 -9.05 -3.60
C GLN A 126 -8.42 -8.44 -3.15
N ALA A 127 -7.37 -8.48 -4.00
CA ALA A 127 -6.09 -7.85 -3.72
C ALA A 127 -6.21 -6.33 -3.46
N ALA A 128 -7.31 -5.70 -3.87
CA ALA A 128 -7.59 -4.30 -3.53
C ALA A 128 -7.77 -4.08 -2.02
N TYR A 129 -8.29 -5.05 -1.28
CA TYR A 129 -8.42 -4.99 0.18
C TYR A 129 -7.07 -5.19 0.85
N THR A 130 -6.28 -6.17 0.39
CA THR A 130 -4.90 -6.36 0.84
C THR A 130 -4.06 -5.10 0.59
N LEU A 131 -4.17 -4.50 -0.59
CA LEU A 131 -3.52 -3.24 -0.92
C LEU A 131 -3.92 -2.11 0.05
N ALA A 132 -5.22 -1.99 0.33
CA ALA A 132 -5.71 -0.99 1.29
C ALA A 132 -5.23 -1.26 2.72
N HIS A 133 -5.11 -2.54 3.11
CA HIS A 133 -4.57 -2.95 4.40
C HIS A 133 -3.09 -2.61 4.53
N GLU A 134 -2.26 -3.00 3.57
CA GLU A 134 -0.82 -2.73 3.59
C GLU A 134 -0.51 -1.23 3.52
N LEU A 135 -1.30 -0.47 2.75
CA LEU A 135 -1.19 0.99 2.77
C LEU A 135 -1.61 1.58 4.12
N GLY A 136 -2.51 0.92 4.86
CA GLY A 136 -2.85 1.27 6.23
C GLY A 136 -1.64 1.18 7.16
N HIS A 137 -0.86 0.10 7.05
CA HIS A 137 0.42 -0.03 7.76
C HIS A 137 1.37 1.12 7.41
N VAL A 138 1.60 1.39 6.12
CA VAL A 138 2.44 2.53 5.68
C VAL A 138 1.97 3.85 6.28
N LEU A 139 0.65 4.01 6.44
CA LEU A 139 -0.03 5.15 7.10
C LEU A 139 -0.16 5.00 8.63
N SER A 140 0.76 4.24 9.24
CA SER A 140 0.92 4.08 10.70
C SER A 140 -0.20 3.34 11.42
N MET A 141 -1.11 2.68 10.72
CA MET A 141 -2.19 1.92 11.35
C MET A 141 -1.68 0.52 11.73
N PRO A 142 -1.67 0.13 13.01
CA PRO A 142 -1.42 -1.25 13.40
C PRO A 142 -2.66 -2.12 13.18
N HIS A 143 -2.52 -3.43 13.35
CA HIS A 143 -3.69 -4.33 13.39
C HIS A 143 -4.64 -3.98 14.54
N ASP A 144 -5.92 -4.24 14.30
CA ASP A 144 -7.00 -3.97 15.24
C ASP A 144 -6.94 -4.81 16.52
N ASP A 145 -6.31 -5.99 16.48
CA ASP A 145 -6.09 -6.85 17.65
C ASP A 145 -4.77 -6.55 18.40
N SER A 146 -3.99 -5.57 17.93
CA SER A 146 -2.73 -5.19 18.55
C SER A 146 -2.94 -4.67 19.98
N LYS A 147 -1.92 -4.84 20.84
CA LYS A 147 -1.95 -4.36 22.23
C LYS A 147 -2.30 -2.86 22.35
N PRO A 148 -1.76 -1.95 21.51
CA PRO A 148 -2.14 -0.54 21.58
C PRO A 148 -3.61 -0.30 21.27
N CYS A 149 -4.14 -0.91 20.19
CA CYS A 149 -5.54 -0.77 19.83
C CYS A 149 -6.48 -1.31 20.91
N THR A 150 -6.22 -2.53 21.38
CA THR A 150 -7.04 -3.19 22.41
C THR A 150 -7.00 -2.45 23.74
N ARG A 151 -5.87 -1.83 24.11
CA ARG A 151 -5.74 -1.02 25.33
C ARG A 151 -6.58 0.27 25.28
N LEU A 152 -6.69 0.91 24.11
CA LEU A 152 -7.36 2.21 23.97
C LEU A 152 -8.86 2.06 23.63
N PHE A 153 -9.23 1.06 22.84
CA PHE A 153 -10.57 0.91 22.30
C PHE A 153 -11.29 -0.37 22.74
N GLY A 154 -10.60 -1.26 23.47
CA GLY A 154 -11.10 -2.59 23.79
C GLY A 154 -11.01 -3.56 22.60
N PRO A 155 -11.53 -4.80 22.76
CA PRO A 155 -11.63 -5.75 21.65
C PRO A 155 -12.52 -5.18 20.55
N MET A 156 -12.00 -5.14 19.32
CA MET A 156 -12.74 -4.68 18.15
C MET A 156 -13.24 -5.86 17.32
N ASP A 157 -14.26 -5.58 16.50
CA ASP A 157 -14.80 -6.55 15.55
C ASP A 157 -13.76 -6.87 14.45
N LYS A 158 -13.80 -8.08 13.91
CA LYS A 158 -12.83 -8.56 12.91
C LYS A 158 -13.20 -8.18 11.46
N HIS A 159 -14.16 -7.27 11.30
CA HIS A 159 -14.70 -6.87 9.99
C HIS A 159 -14.24 -5.47 9.55
N HIS A 160 -13.13 -4.99 10.11
CA HIS A 160 -12.47 -3.75 9.71
C HIS A 160 -11.30 -4.05 8.78
N MET A 161 -10.83 -3.03 8.06
CA MET A 161 -9.75 -3.14 7.09
C MET A 161 -8.45 -3.62 7.73
N MET A 162 -8.14 -3.18 8.94
CA MET A 162 -6.91 -3.52 9.67
C MET A 162 -7.06 -4.75 10.57
N ALA A 163 -8.09 -5.57 10.35
CA ALA A 163 -8.17 -6.88 10.98
C ALA A 163 -6.99 -7.75 10.48
N PRO A 164 -6.32 -8.53 11.36
CA PRO A 164 -5.16 -9.36 10.99
C PRO A 164 -5.51 -10.53 10.07
N LEU A 165 -6.79 -10.90 10.02
CA LEU A 165 -7.32 -11.93 9.13
C LEU A 165 -8.55 -11.36 8.41
N PHE A 166 -8.49 -11.32 7.08
CA PHE A 166 -9.59 -10.85 6.27
C PHE A 166 -10.64 -11.95 6.07
N ILE A 167 -11.81 -11.80 6.70
CA ILE A 167 -12.97 -12.69 6.49
C ILE A 167 -14.02 -11.99 5.64
N HIS A 168 -14.44 -10.80 6.07
CA HIS A 168 -15.30 -9.91 5.31
C HIS A 168 -15.17 -8.48 5.83
N LEU A 169 -15.41 -7.51 4.94
CA LEU A 169 -15.38 -6.10 5.29
C LEU A 169 -16.78 -5.57 5.64
N ASN A 170 -16.90 -4.93 6.80
CA ASN A 170 -18.06 -4.13 7.14
C ASN A 170 -18.06 -2.85 6.29
N LYS A 171 -18.89 -2.83 5.24
CA LYS A 171 -18.97 -1.69 4.31
C LYS A 171 -19.53 -0.40 4.93
N THR A 172 -20.24 -0.48 6.06
CA THR A 172 -20.75 0.72 6.75
C THR A 172 -19.72 1.32 7.71
N LEU A 173 -18.77 0.51 8.18
CA LEU A 173 -17.68 0.93 9.05
C LEU A 173 -16.38 0.18 8.72
N PRO A 174 -15.79 0.43 7.54
CA PRO A 174 -14.61 -0.30 7.07
C PRO A 174 -13.36 0.01 7.87
N TRP A 175 -13.23 1.20 8.45
CA TRP A 175 -12.09 1.58 9.28
C TRP A 175 -12.50 1.59 10.75
N SER A 176 -11.67 0.98 11.61
CA SER A 176 -11.92 0.96 13.04
C SER A 176 -11.62 2.33 13.68
N PRO A 177 -12.13 2.60 14.90
CA PRO A 177 -11.71 3.77 15.67
C PRO A 177 -10.19 3.83 15.89
N CYS A 178 -9.51 2.69 16.03
CA CYS A 178 -8.07 2.63 16.19
C CYS A 178 -7.33 3.09 14.94
N SER A 179 -7.71 2.56 13.76
CA SER A 179 -7.10 2.94 12.48
C SER A 179 -7.25 4.45 12.22
N ALA A 180 -8.46 4.98 12.45
CA ALA A 180 -8.74 6.39 12.28
C ALA A 180 -7.93 7.28 13.24
N MET A 181 -7.74 6.85 14.48
CA MET A 181 -6.93 7.57 15.46
C MET A 181 -5.46 7.61 15.05
N TYR A 182 -4.85 6.48 14.71
CA TYR A 182 -3.44 6.42 14.31
C TYR A 182 -3.14 7.25 13.06
N LEU A 183 -4.05 7.24 12.07
CA LEU A 183 -3.92 8.11 10.91
C LEU A 183 -3.98 9.59 11.31
N THR A 184 -4.91 9.96 12.21
CA THR A 184 -5.03 11.33 12.70
C THR A 184 -3.75 11.76 13.40
N GLU A 185 -3.21 10.93 14.29
CA GLU A 185 -1.95 11.21 14.99
C GLU A 185 -0.76 11.34 14.03
N LEU A 186 -0.67 10.49 13.00
CA LEU A 186 0.38 10.60 11.98
C LEU A 186 0.32 11.96 11.26
N LEU A 187 -0.87 12.39 10.86
CA LEU A 187 -1.07 13.63 10.11
C LEU A 187 -0.88 14.88 10.99
N ASP A 188 -1.43 14.86 12.21
CA ASP A 188 -1.35 15.96 13.18
C ASP A 188 0.06 16.11 13.77
N GLY A 189 0.75 14.99 14.01
CA GLY A 189 2.13 14.96 14.50
C GLY A 189 3.17 15.46 13.50
N GLY A 190 2.76 15.83 12.27
CA GLY A 190 3.66 16.30 11.23
C GLY A 190 4.50 15.19 10.58
N HIS A 191 4.33 13.93 10.98
CA HIS A 191 4.94 12.77 10.35
C HIS A 191 4.32 12.45 8.98
N GLY A 192 3.15 13.02 8.69
CA GLY A 192 2.57 13.10 7.34
C GLY A 192 2.94 14.37 6.56
N ARG A 193 3.81 15.25 7.07
CA ARG A 193 4.26 16.47 6.37
C ARG A 193 5.69 16.32 5.86
N ARG A 194 5.88 16.56 4.57
CA ARG A 194 7.22 16.63 3.96
C ARG A 194 7.84 18.02 4.10
N PRO A 195 9.17 18.18 3.91
CA PRO A 195 9.87 19.46 4.01
C PRO A 195 9.30 20.58 3.13
N SER A 196 8.56 20.21 2.08
CA SER A 196 7.91 21.12 1.13
C SER A 196 6.57 21.70 1.61
N GLY A 197 6.01 21.23 2.73
CA GLY A 197 4.77 21.76 3.32
C GLY A 197 3.47 21.38 2.61
N PHE A 198 3.52 20.53 1.58
CA PHE A 198 2.33 20.03 0.90
C PHE A 198 1.66 18.88 1.69
N PRO A 199 0.31 18.85 1.76
CA PRO A 199 -0.40 17.71 2.32
C PRO A 199 -0.08 16.44 1.55
N LEU A 200 -0.02 15.33 2.27
CA LEU A 200 0.40 14.00 1.81
C LEU A 200 -0.31 13.53 0.54
N LEU A 201 -1.50 14.03 0.19
CA LEU A 201 -2.16 13.71 -1.09
C LEU A 201 -3.10 14.84 -1.52
N LEU A 202 -2.70 15.68 -2.49
CA LEU A 202 -3.63 16.48 -3.31
C LEU A 202 -2.99 17.12 -4.57
N LEU A 203 -3.60 16.75 -5.71
CA LEU A 203 -3.85 17.48 -6.98
C LEU A 203 -3.09 17.02 -8.25
N PRO A 204 -3.75 17.10 -9.44
CA PRO A 204 -3.58 16.12 -10.50
C PRO A 204 -2.62 16.60 -11.60
N ALA A 205 -1.97 15.64 -12.25
CA ALA A 205 -1.81 15.68 -13.69
C ALA A 205 -1.71 14.24 -14.20
N ALA A 206 -2.75 13.83 -14.93
CA ALA A 206 -2.67 12.68 -15.79
C ALA A 206 -1.54 12.89 -16.81
N ARG A 207 -0.49 12.08 -16.71
CA ARG A 207 0.27 11.60 -17.87
C ARG A 207 0.63 10.15 -17.58
N LEU A 208 -0.21 9.24 -18.06
CA LEU A 208 0.24 7.89 -18.34
C LEU A 208 1.08 8.00 -19.61
N ASP A 209 2.40 8.03 -19.46
CA ASP A 209 3.29 7.80 -20.60
C ASP A 209 4.35 6.76 -20.22
N SER A 210 4.47 5.82 -21.16
CA SER A 210 5.56 4.85 -21.38
C SER A 210 5.78 3.72 -20.38
N ALA A 211 5.55 2.49 -20.87
CA ALA A 211 6.33 1.33 -20.49
C ALA A 211 7.82 1.66 -20.65
N LEU A 212 8.51 1.87 -19.54
CA LEU A 212 9.96 2.00 -19.52
C LEU A 212 10.55 0.62 -19.83
N ARG A 213 11.02 0.43 -21.08
CA ARG A 213 12.14 -0.49 -21.30
C ARG A 213 13.39 0.17 -20.71
N PRO A 214 14.07 -0.45 -19.73
CA PRO A 214 15.37 0.03 -19.29
C PRO A 214 16.40 -0.09 -20.44
N PRO A 215 17.50 0.69 -20.39
CA PRO A 215 18.54 0.73 -21.42
C PRO A 215 19.22 -0.62 -21.66
#